data_AF-A0A350F1R3-F1
#
_entry.id   AF-A0A350F1R3-F1
#
_cell.length_a   1.000
_cell.length_b   1.000
_cell.length_c   1.000
_cell.angle_alpha   90.00
_cell.angle_beta   90.00
_cell.angle_gamma   90.00
#
_symmetry.space_group_name_H-M   'P 1'
#
loop_
_entity.id
_entity.type
_entity.pdbx_description
1 polymer ?
#
loop_
_entity_poly.entity_id
_entity_poly.type
_entity_poly.pdbx_seq_one_letter_code
_entity_poly.pdbx_strand_id
1 'polypeptide(L)'
;RLAEKSEPEVARLLRGLQAVRVNVVGLNDDNRGELKGRIESVRKQLSANGWERIVTVKEGNEDVGVFVKLRGEEAVEGVVVTVIDSDKEAVFVNVVGDIRPEQIAKVGDSLNIEPLKKLSREINGEQAPAN
;
A
#
# COMPACT_ATOMS: atom_id res chain seq x y z
N ARG A 1 -17.58 16.18 -7.66
CA ARG A 1 -18.36 16.05 -6.39
C ARG A 1 -18.52 14.55 -6.09
N LEU A 2 -17.47 13.90 -5.59
CA LEU A 2 -17.49 12.47 -5.21
C LEU A 2 -17.75 12.26 -3.70
N ALA A 3 -18.02 13.35 -2.96
CA ALA A 3 -17.95 13.37 -1.49
C ALA A 3 -19.31 13.36 -0.77
N GLU A 4 -20.45 13.38 -1.46
CA GLU A 4 -21.72 13.70 -0.79
C GLU A 4 -22.61 12.49 -0.46
N LYS A 5 -22.25 11.26 -0.85
CA LYS A 5 -23.08 10.07 -0.53
C LYS A 5 -22.36 8.85 0.01
N SER A 6 -21.02 8.83 0.04
CA SER A 6 -20.27 7.77 0.70
C SER A 6 -19.94 8.15 2.15
N GLU A 7 -20.67 7.50 3.05
CA GLU A 7 -20.07 6.76 4.16
C GLU A 7 -19.53 7.61 5.33
N PRO A 8 -20.36 7.80 6.38
CA PRO A 8 -19.88 8.19 7.71
C PRO A 8 -18.67 7.37 8.17
N GLU A 9 -18.53 6.14 7.66
CA GLU A 9 -17.41 5.22 7.86
C GLU A 9 -16.11 5.69 7.20
N VAL A 10 -16.11 6.02 5.90
CA VAL A 10 -14.95 6.62 5.21
C VAL A 10 -14.55 7.93 5.86
N ALA A 11 -15.51 8.76 6.25
CA ALA A 11 -15.22 9.97 7.00
C ALA A 11 -14.53 9.68 8.37
N ARG A 12 -14.81 8.55 9.05
CA ARG A 12 -14.04 8.19 10.27
C ARG A 12 -12.66 7.67 9.93
N LEU A 13 -12.52 6.93 8.82
CA LEU A 13 -11.22 6.45 8.37
C LEU A 13 -10.29 7.63 8.09
N LEU A 14 -10.79 8.66 7.41
CA LEU A 14 -10.02 9.84 7.05
C LEU A 14 -9.65 10.71 8.26
N ARG A 15 -10.41 10.68 9.37
CA ARG A 15 -10.13 11.52 10.56
C ARG A 15 -8.80 11.19 11.26
N GLY A 16 -8.27 9.98 11.07
CA GLY A 16 -6.95 9.57 11.58
C GLY A 16 -5.81 9.79 10.58
N LEU A 17 -6.12 10.08 9.32
CA LEU A 17 -5.14 10.26 8.27
C LEU A 17 -4.70 11.72 8.19
N GLN A 18 -3.39 11.94 8.30
CA GLN A 18 -2.79 13.25 8.15
C GLN A 18 -2.50 13.54 6.67
N ALA A 19 -2.07 12.53 5.91
CA ALA A 19 -1.80 12.66 4.49
C ALA A 19 -2.00 11.34 3.75
N VAL A 20 -2.54 11.42 2.54
CA VAL A 20 -2.56 10.33 1.57
C VAL A 20 -1.96 10.86 0.28
N ARG A 21 -0.93 10.19 -0.24
CA ARG A 21 -0.32 10.48 -1.54
C ARG A 21 -0.35 9.24 -2.39
N VAL A 22 -0.92 9.36 -3.59
CA VAL A 22 -0.97 8.30 -4.59
C VAL A 22 -0.26 8.81 -5.83
N ASN A 23 0.73 8.04 -6.30
CA ASN A 23 1.41 8.28 -7.57
C ASN A 23 1.21 7.07 -8.45
N VAL A 24 0.63 7.27 -9.63
CA VAL A 24 0.44 6.24 -10.65
C VAL A 24 1.29 6.63 -11.85
N VAL A 25 2.12 5.70 -12.31
CA VAL A 25 3.01 5.89 -13.45
C VAL A 25 2.75 4.78 -14.44
N GLY A 26 2.39 5.13 -15.68
CA GLY A 26 2.25 4.16 -16.76
C GLY A 26 3.60 3.53 -17.10
N LEU A 27 3.60 2.21 -17.33
CA LEU A 27 4.77 1.43 -17.66
C LEU A 27 4.82 1.14 -19.16
N ASN A 28 6.01 1.23 -19.72
CA ASN A 28 6.37 0.72 -21.03
C ASN A 28 7.81 0.18 -20.99
N ASP A 29 8.26 -0.42 -22.08
CA ASP A 29 9.58 -1.05 -22.11
C ASP A 29 10.72 -0.04 -21.93
N ASP A 30 10.51 1.21 -22.36
CA ASP A 30 11.50 2.28 -22.26
C ASP A 30 11.74 2.74 -20.81
N ASN A 31 10.70 2.77 -19.97
CA ASN A 31 10.78 3.34 -18.62
C ASN A 31 10.82 2.30 -17.49
N ARG A 32 10.49 1.04 -17.78
CA ARG A 32 10.31 -0.02 -16.76
C ARG A 32 11.55 -0.27 -15.93
N GLY A 33 12.70 -0.40 -16.57
CA GLY A 33 13.97 -0.67 -15.88
C GLY A 33 14.34 0.43 -14.88
N GLU A 34 14.20 1.68 -15.32
CA GLU A 34 14.45 2.85 -14.47
C GLU A 34 13.48 2.90 -13.30
N LEU A 35 12.18 2.72 -13.55
CA LEU A 35 11.17 2.82 -12.49
C LEU A 35 11.33 1.70 -11.45
N LYS A 36 11.66 0.48 -11.88
CA LYS A 36 11.99 -0.62 -10.98
C LYS A 36 13.18 -0.27 -10.09
N GLY A 37 14.25 0.27 -10.66
CA GLY A 37 15.43 0.71 -9.89
C GLY A 37 15.11 1.82 -8.88
N ARG A 38 14.27 2.79 -9.27
CA ARG A 38 13.78 3.84 -8.38
C ARG A 38 12.96 3.27 -7.21
N ILE A 39 12.03 2.35 -7.48
CA ILE A 39 11.22 1.69 -6.45
C ILE A 39 12.12 0.90 -5.48
N GLU A 40 13.09 0.14 -5.99
CA GLU A 40 14.05 -0.57 -5.14
C GLU A 40 14.88 0.37 -4.26
N SER A 41 15.30 1.52 -4.79
CA SER A 41 15.99 2.57 -4.02
C SER A 41 15.11 3.14 -2.91
N VAL A 42 13.85 3.48 -3.21
CA VAL A 42 12.87 3.94 -2.22
C VAL A 42 12.66 2.89 -1.13
N ARG A 43 12.50 1.62 -1.50
CA ARG A 43 12.35 0.52 -0.53
C ARG A 43 13.56 0.38 0.40
N LYS A 44 14.78 0.54 -0.12
CA LYS A 44 16.00 0.55 0.71
C LYS A 44 16.02 1.74 1.67
N GLN A 45 15.64 2.93 1.18
CA GLN A 45 15.54 4.12 2.02
C GLN A 45 14.49 3.98 3.12
N LEU A 46 13.34 3.38 2.84
CA LEU A 46 12.32 3.10 3.85
C LEU A 46 12.90 2.22 4.96
N SER A 47 13.50 1.08 4.61
CA SER A 47 14.13 0.19 5.59
C SER A 47 15.22 0.88 6.41
N ALA A 48 16.06 1.70 5.78
CA ALA A 48 17.10 2.46 6.47
C ALA A 48 16.53 3.51 7.45
N ASN A 49 15.29 3.98 7.24
CA ASN A 49 14.62 4.99 8.08
C ASN A 49 13.61 4.37 9.06
N GLY A 50 13.81 3.10 9.42
CA GLY A 50 13.01 2.42 10.44
C GLY A 50 11.60 2.03 9.98
N TRP A 51 11.40 1.87 8.67
CA TRP A 51 10.18 1.24 8.16
C TRP A 51 10.37 -0.27 8.07
N GLU A 52 9.40 -0.99 8.58
CA GLU A 52 9.37 -2.45 8.55
C GLU A 52 8.61 -2.93 7.32
N ARG A 53 9.17 -3.92 6.65
CA ARG A 53 8.52 -4.55 5.50
C ARG A 53 7.69 -5.72 6.02
N ILE A 54 6.38 -5.61 5.87
CA ILE A 54 5.43 -6.62 6.35
C ILE A 54 4.90 -7.52 5.23
N VAL A 55 4.94 -7.06 3.98
CA VAL A 55 4.52 -7.85 2.81
C VAL A 55 5.51 -7.69 1.69
N THR A 56 5.79 -8.80 1.00
CA THR A 56 6.42 -8.80 -0.32
C THR A 56 5.84 -9.93 -1.16
N VAL A 57 5.31 -9.57 -2.31
CA VAL A 57 4.89 -10.51 -3.35
C VAL A 57 5.74 -10.24 -4.58
N LYS A 58 6.40 -11.28 -5.09
CA LYS A 58 7.19 -11.20 -6.31
C LYS A 58 6.89 -12.41 -7.18
N GLU A 59 6.09 -12.22 -8.21
CA GLU A 59 5.65 -13.27 -9.13
C GLU A 59 5.73 -12.76 -10.57
N GLY A 60 6.69 -13.27 -11.35
CA GLY A 60 6.91 -12.81 -12.73
C GLY A 60 7.21 -11.31 -12.80
N ASN A 61 6.31 -10.56 -13.45
CA ASN A 61 6.40 -9.10 -13.56
C ASN A 61 5.61 -8.35 -12.46
N GLU A 62 4.91 -9.07 -11.57
CA GLU A 62 4.26 -8.49 -10.40
C GLU A 62 5.27 -8.32 -9.26
N ASP A 63 5.42 -7.09 -8.76
CA ASP A 63 6.26 -6.78 -7.60
C ASP A 63 5.51 -5.85 -6.64
N VAL A 64 5.09 -6.41 -5.50
CA VAL A 64 4.38 -5.70 -4.44
C VAL A 64 5.25 -5.64 -3.19
N GLY A 65 5.30 -4.47 -2.56
CA GLY A 65 5.88 -4.30 -1.23
C GLY A 65 5.03 -3.39 -0.36
N VAL A 66 4.75 -3.83 0.86
CA VAL A 66 4.07 -3.04 1.89
C VAL A 66 5.03 -2.81 3.05
N PHE A 67 5.14 -1.55 3.45
CA PHE A 67 6.00 -1.08 4.52
C PHE A 67 5.18 -0.31 5.53
N VAL A 68 5.49 -0.50 6.81
CA VAL A 68 4.84 0.20 7.92
C VAL A 68 5.88 0.90 8.76
N LYS A 69 5.54 2.07 9.29
CA LYS A 69 6.31 2.75 10.31
C LYS A 69 5.52 2.68 11.60
N LEU A 70 6.11 2.12 12.64
CA LEU A 70 5.49 2.01 13.95
C LEU A 70 5.87 3.22 14.82
N ARG A 71 4.93 3.67 15.65
CA ARG A 71 5.09 4.65 16.72
C ARG A 71 4.85 3.93 18.04
N GLY A 72 5.93 3.50 18.70
CA GLY A 72 5.84 2.61 19.86
C GLY A 72 5.52 1.18 19.44
N GLU A 73 4.86 0.40 20.31
CA GLU A 73 4.65 -1.03 20.10
C GLU A 73 3.42 -1.36 19.23
N GLU A 74 2.42 -0.48 19.17
CA GLU A 74 1.11 -0.84 18.59
C GLU A 74 0.56 0.15 17.55
N ALA A 75 1.04 1.40 17.50
CA ALA A 75 0.49 2.41 16.60
C ALA A 75 1.24 2.46 15.27
N VAL A 76 0.53 2.49 14.14
CA VAL A 76 1.14 2.70 12.81
C VAL A 76 1.11 4.19 12.48
N GLU A 77 2.29 4.79 12.34
CA GLU A 77 2.50 6.19 11.94
C GLU A 77 2.35 6.38 10.42
N GLY A 78 2.64 5.33 9.65
CA GLY A 78 2.52 5.40 8.22
C GLY A 78 2.57 4.04 7.53
N VAL A 79 2.03 4.02 6.31
CA VAL A 79 2.01 2.86 5.43
C VAL A 79 2.46 3.29 4.04
N VAL A 80 3.43 2.57 3.49
CA VAL A 80 3.85 2.73 2.10
C VAL A 80 3.57 1.45 1.34
N VAL A 81 2.90 1.58 0.21
CA VAL A 81 2.56 0.48 -0.71
C VAL A 81 3.19 0.77 -2.06
N THR A 82 3.92 -0.21 -2.56
CA THR A 82 4.56 -0.17 -3.87
C THR A 82 4.03 -1.34 -4.68
N VAL A 83 3.47 -1.09 -5.85
CA VAL A 83 2.98 -2.10 -6.78
C VAL A 83 3.60 -1.83 -8.13
N ILE A 84 4.17 -2.86 -8.74
CA ILE A 84 4.50 -2.90 -10.16
C ILE A 84 3.61 -4.00 -10.73
N ASP A 85 2.61 -3.62 -11.53
CA ASP A 85 1.78 -4.60 -12.23
C ASP A 85 2.46 -4.96 -13.55
N SER A 86 2.25 -6.22 -13.91
CA SER A 86 2.65 -7.03 -15.05
C SER A 86 2.42 -6.47 -16.46
N ASP A 87 2.41 -5.14 -16.64
CA ASP A 87 3.06 -4.38 -17.72
C ASP A 87 2.47 -2.98 -17.93
N LYS A 88 1.50 -2.58 -17.11
CA LYS A 88 0.67 -1.39 -17.38
C LYS A 88 1.02 -0.19 -16.51
N GLU A 89 1.23 -0.40 -15.22
CA GLU A 89 1.40 0.70 -14.27
C GLU A 89 2.18 0.31 -13.03
N ALA A 90 2.85 1.31 -12.47
CA ALA A 90 3.38 1.26 -11.12
C ALA A 90 2.60 2.23 -10.24
N VAL A 91 2.20 1.74 -9.06
CA VAL A 91 1.43 2.49 -8.08
C VAL A 91 2.25 2.63 -6.80
N PHE A 92 2.38 3.86 -6.34
CA PHE A 92 2.99 4.19 -5.06
C PHE A 92 1.98 4.92 -4.19
N VAL A 93 1.62 4.29 -3.07
CA VAL A 93 0.74 4.89 -2.06
C VAL A 93 1.56 5.15 -0.81
N ASN A 94 1.48 6.37 -0.28
CA ASN A 94 2.01 6.71 1.03
C ASN A 94 0.89 7.31 1.88
N VAL A 95 0.64 6.69 3.02
CA VAL A 95 -0.36 7.09 4.00
C VAL A 95 0.37 7.44 5.29
N VAL A 96 0.09 8.61 5.85
CA VAL A 96 0.63 9.07 7.12
C VAL A 96 -0.53 9.39 8.04
N GLY A 97 -0.46 8.95 9.30
CA GLY A 97 -1.51 9.19 10.28
C GLY A 97 -1.47 8.20 11.43
N ASP A 98 -2.54 8.18 12.22
CA ASP A 98 -2.78 7.14 13.21
C ASP A 98 -3.62 6.04 12.55
N ILE A 99 -2.92 5.03 12.03
CA ILE A 99 -3.51 4.02 11.14
C ILE A 99 -3.67 2.73 11.93
N ARG A 100 -4.89 2.19 11.95
CA ARG A 100 -5.09 0.79 12.39
C ARG A 100 -4.95 -0.18 11.23
N PRO A 101 -4.52 -1.43 11.45
CA PRO A 101 -4.40 -2.45 10.41
C PRO A 101 -5.67 -2.60 9.55
N GLU A 102 -6.85 -2.60 10.18
CA GLU A 102 -8.15 -2.73 9.49
C GLU A 102 -8.44 -1.55 8.53
N GLN A 103 -7.78 -0.40 8.71
CA GLN A 103 -7.94 0.75 7.81
C GLN A 103 -7.11 0.59 6.53
N ILE A 104 -5.99 -0.14 6.60
CA ILE A 104 -5.14 -0.46 5.44
C ILE A 104 -5.93 -1.31 4.44
N ALA A 105 -6.65 -2.29 4.96
CA ALA A 105 -7.59 -3.12 4.21
C ALA A 105 -8.61 -2.29 3.41
N LYS A 106 -9.31 -1.38 4.10
CA LYS A 106 -10.35 -0.54 3.49
C LYS A 106 -9.80 0.42 2.44
N VAL A 107 -8.57 0.90 2.61
CA VAL A 107 -7.87 1.68 1.58
C VAL A 107 -7.59 0.80 0.35
N GLY A 108 -7.15 -0.43 0.55
CA GLY A 108 -6.99 -1.43 -0.52
C GLY A 108 -8.26 -1.69 -1.29
N ASP A 109 -9.38 -1.87 -0.58
CA ASP A 109 -10.70 -2.05 -1.20
C ASP A 109 -11.15 -0.82 -1.99
N SER A 110 -11.04 0.37 -1.38
CA SER A 110 -11.48 1.63 -1.98
C SER A 110 -10.67 2.01 -3.23
N LEU A 111 -9.38 1.68 -3.24
CA LEU A 111 -8.48 1.96 -4.36
C LEU A 111 -8.37 0.79 -5.36
N ASN A 112 -9.11 -0.29 -5.12
CA ASN A 112 -9.09 -1.52 -5.91
C ASN A 112 -7.68 -2.14 -6.08
N ILE A 113 -6.85 -2.06 -5.03
CA ILE A 113 -5.49 -2.58 -5.01
C ILE A 113 -5.52 -4.02 -4.49
N GLU A 114 -5.61 -5.00 -5.38
CA GLU A 114 -5.72 -6.43 -5.06
C GLU A 114 -4.71 -6.93 -4.01
N PRO A 115 -3.42 -6.55 -4.05
CA PRO A 115 -2.47 -6.98 -3.03
C PRO A 115 -2.81 -6.49 -1.60
N LEU A 116 -3.42 -5.31 -1.47
CA LEU A 116 -3.88 -4.81 -0.16
C LEU A 116 -5.14 -5.52 0.32
N LYS A 117 -6.00 -5.96 -0.61
CA LYS A 117 -7.14 -6.82 -0.28
C LYS A 117 -6.69 -8.21 0.19
N LYS A 118 -5.60 -8.75 -0.40
CA LYS A 118 -4.98 -10.00 0.08
C LYS A 118 -4.41 -9.82 1.48
N LEU A 119 -3.66 -8.73 1.72
CA LEU A 119 -3.13 -8.40 3.06
C LEU A 119 -4.24 -8.28 4.12
N SER A 120 -5.36 -7.63 3.78
CA SER A 120 -6.53 -7.55 4.66
C SER A 120 -6.98 -8.94 5.13
N ARG A 121 -7.14 -9.88 4.20
CA ARG A 121 -7.58 -11.25 4.49
C ARG A 121 -6.59 -11.97 5.39
N GLU A 122 -5.30 -11.83 5.12
CA GLU A 122 -4.23 -12.40 5.96
C GLU A 122 -4.21 -11.82 7.38
N ILE A 123 -4.35 -10.49 7.53
CA ILE A 123 -4.40 -9.82 8.84
C ILE A 123 -5.66 -10.22 9.63
N ASN A 124 -6.80 -10.35 8.95
CA ASN A 124 -8.09 -10.69 9.58
C ASN A 124 -8.25 -12.21 9.86
N GLY A 125 -7.25 -13.04 9.54
CA GLY A 125 -7.31 -14.48 9.74
C GLY A 125 -8.24 -15.22 8.77
N GLU A 126 -8.69 -14.57 7.70
CA GLU A 126 -9.40 -15.22 6.60
C GLU A 126 -8.36 -15.94 5.74
N GLN A 127 -8.13 -17.22 6.05
CA GLN A 127 -7.32 -18.10 5.20
C GLN A 127 -7.85 -18.03 3.76
N ALA A 128 -7.01 -17.59 2.82
CA ALA A 128 -7.27 -17.81 1.41
C ALA A 128 -7.44 -19.33 1.20
N PRO A 129 -8.43 -19.78 0.42
CA PRO A 129 -8.53 -21.20 0.11
C PRO A 129 -7.21 -21.64 -0.53
N ALA A 130 -6.60 -22.67 0.06
CA ALA A 130 -5.45 -23.33 -0.52
C ALA A 130 -5.85 -23.83 -1.92
N ASN A 131 -5.15 -23.33 -2.95
CA ASN A 131 -5.23 -23.88 -4.30
C ASN A 131 -4.55 -25.25 -4.35
#